data_AF-A0A1Q7GAD0-F1
#
_entry.id   AF-A0A1Q7GAD0-F1
#
_cell.length_a   1.000
_cell.length_b   1.000
_cell.length_c   1.000
_cell.angle_alpha   90.00
_cell.angle_beta   90.00
_cell.angle_gamma   90.00
#
_symmetry.space_group_name_H-M   'P 1'
#
loop_
_entity.id
_entity.type
_entity.pdbx_description
1 polymer ?
#
loop_
_entity_poly.entity_id
_entity_poly.type
_entity_poly.pdbx_seq_one_letter_code
_entity_poly.pdbx_strand_id
1 'polypeptide(L)'
;MRLQDKVEESYLPLRRVVGPHHNSIHVPLFPGYVFCKCPSSVLPSLFMVPGVLSAIVGESIGGIPEQEIINLRRIVTAGVHSEIDQTCTKFADAGNLIVWEALPITGN
;
A
#
# COMPACT_ATOMS: atom_id res chain seq x y z
N MET A 1 21.49 -6.21 -8.41
CA MET A 1 21.30 -5.18 -7.38
C MET A 1 19.86 -5.27 -6.90
N ARG A 2 19.60 -5.37 -5.60
CA ARG A 2 18.24 -5.50 -5.03
C ARG A 2 17.80 -4.20 -4.39
N LEU A 3 16.49 -3.99 -4.27
CA LEU A 3 15.91 -2.82 -3.61
C LEU A 3 16.38 -2.72 -2.14
N GLN A 4 16.46 -3.85 -1.45
CA GLN A 4 16.91 -3.95 -0.06
C GLN A 4 18.35 -3.50 0.17
N ASP A 5 19.18 -3.45 -0.88
CA ASP A 5 20.57 -2.99 -0.79
C ASP A 5 20.69 -1.45 -0.85
N LYS A 6 19.57 -0.74 -1.11
CA LYS A 6 19.54 0.70 -1.40
C LYS A 6 18.69 1.52 -0.43
N VAL A 7 17.84 0.88 0.35
CA VAL A 7 16.89 1.54 1.25
C VAL A 7 17.17 1.13 2.69
N GLU A 8 16.85 2.00 3.64
CA GLU A 8 17.03 1.72 5.07
C GLU A 8 15.97 0.72 5.54
N GLU A 9 14.72 0.96 5.14
CA GLU A 9 13.61 0.06 5.42
C GLU A 9 12.73 -0.08 4.18
N SER A 10 12.12 -1.26 4.04
CA SER A 10 11.06 -1.50 3.05
C SER A 10 9.88 -2.19 3.73
N TYR A 11 8.69 -1.85 3.28
CA TYR A 11 7.45 -2.41 3.77
C TYR A 11 6.52 -2.75 2.60
N LEU A 12 6.15 -4.02 2.52
CA LEU A 12 5.17 -4.54 1.57
C LEU A 12 3.95 -5.03 2.36
N PRO A 13 2.85 -4.26 2.44
CA PRO A 13 1.65 -4.72 3.11
C PRO A 13 1.06 -5.89 2.31
N LEU A 14 0.79 -6.98 3.01
CA LEU A 14 0.21 -8.20 2.43
C LEU A 14 -1.18 -8.42 3.02
N ARG A 15 -2.11 -8.88 2.19
CA ARG A 15 -3.40 -9.40 2.64
C ARG A 15 -3.46 -10.91 2.42
N ARG A 16 -4.13 -11.60 3.33
CA ARG A 16 -4.38 -13.04 3.22
C ARG A 16 -5.61 -13.26 2.34
N VAL A 17 -5.47 -14.11 1.33
CA VAL A 17 -6.57 -14.54 0.46
C VAL A 17 -6.71 -16.05 0.61
N VAL A 18 -7.94 -16.52 0.86
CA VAL A 18 -8.24 -17.95 0.94
C VAL A 18 -8.70 -18.40 -0.45
N GLY A 19 -7.96 -19.33 -1.03
CA GLY A 19 -8.29 -19.95 -2.31
C GLY A 19 -9.38 -21.03 -2.18
N PRO A 20 -9.87 -21.55 -3.31
CA PRO A 20 -10.99 -22.50 -3.36
C PRO A 20 -10.76 -23.80 -2.56
N HIS A 21 -9.50 -24.18 -2.34
CA HIS A 21 -9.11 -25.41 -1.65
C HIS A 21 -8.71 -25.16 -0.18
N HIS A 22 -9.23 -24.09 0.44
CA HIS A 22 -8.85 -23.62 1.80
C HIS A 22 -7.36 -23.27 1.97
N ASN A 23 -6.58 -23.29 0.90
CA ASN A 23 -5.20 -22.81 0.91
C ASN A 23 -5.19 -21.30 0.98
N SER A 24 -4.49 -20.74 1.96
CA SER A 24 -4.33 -19.29 2.05
C SER A 24 -3.00 -18.82 1.47
N ILE A 25 -3.06 -17.82 0.61
CA ILE A 25 -1.88 -17.13 0.07
C ILE A 25 -1.82 -15.70 0.61
N HIS A 26 -0.61 -15.13 0.66
CA HIS A 26 -0.42 -13.72 0.92
C HIS A 26 -0.17 -13.01 -0.40
N VAL A 27 -0.99 -12.01 -0.70
CA VAL A 27 -0.83 -11.17 -1.89
C VAL A 27 -0.63 -9.72 -1.48
N PRO A 28 0.09 -8.91 -2.27
CA PRO A 28 0.23 -7.48 -2.02
C PRO A 28 -1.14 -6.80 -1.82
N LEU A 29 -1.26 -6.00 -0.77
CA LEU A 29 -2.42 -5.13 -0.56
C LEU A 29 -2.49 -4.05 -1.64
N PHE A 30 -1.33 -3.53 -2.07
CA PHE A 30 -1.18 -2.60 -3.18
C PHE A 30 -0.29 -3.25 -4.25
N PRO A 31 -0.87 -3.94 -5.24
CA PRO A 31 -0.10 -4.58 -6.30
C PRO A 31 0.81 -3.59 -7.05
N GLY A 32 2.08 -3.93 -7.19
CA GLY A 32 3.08 -3.09 -7.87
C GLY A 32 3.73 -2.01 -7.00
N TYR A 33 3.35 -1.89 -5.73
CA TYR A 33 3.88 -0.88 -4.82
C TYR A 33 4.67 -1.49 -3.66
N VAL A 34 5.76 -0.82 -3.28
CA VAL A 34 6.54 -1.10 -2.07
C VAL A 34 6.83 0.23 -1.39
N PHE A 35 6.55 0.32 -0.09
CA PHE A 35 6.89 1.51 0.70
C PHE A 35 8.34 1.42 1.12
N CYS A 36 9.11 2.49 0.93
CA CYS A 36 10.52 2.51 1.27
C CYS A 36 10.84 3.74 2.14
N LYS A 37 11.65 3.52 3.19
CA LYS A 37 12.30 4.59 3.95
C LYS A 37 13.73 4.69 3.44
N CYS A 38 14.07 5.84 2.88
CA CYS A 38 15.41 6.08 2.35
C CYS A 38 15.67 7.58 2.21
N PRO A 39 16.94 8.02 2.26
CA PRO A 39 17.30 9.40 2.03
C PRO A 39 17.04 9.81 0.57
N SER A 40 16.69 11.07 0.33
CA SER A 40 16.42 11.57 -1.03
C SER A 40 17.60 11.40 -2.00
N SER A 41 18.82 11.34 -1.48
CA SER A 41 20.05 11.11 -2.25
C SER A 41 20.10 9.76 -2.96
N VAL A 42 19.36 8.74 -2.49
CA VAL A 42 19.35 7.42 -3.14
C VAL A 42 18.31 7.28 -4.24
N LEU A 43 17.36 8.22 -4.37
CA LEU A 43 16.27 8.17 -5.36
C LEU A 43 16.77 7.91 -6.79
N PRO A 44 17.80 8.62 -7.31
CA PRO A 44 18.31 8.35 -8.66
C PRO A 44 18.81 6.91 -8.84
N SER A 45 19.37 6.30 -7.79
CA SER A 45 19.89 4.95 -7.83
C SER A 45 18.81 3.86 -7.73
N LEU A 46 17.61 4.19 -7.26
CA LEU A 46 16.48 3.26 -7.21
C LEU A 46 16.02 2.87 -8.62
N PHE A 47 16.07 3.79 -9.57
CA PHE A 47 15.73 3.53 -10.98
C PHE A 47 16.72 2.57 -11.67
N MET A 48 17.89 2.31 -11.06
CA MET A 48 18.84 1.32 -11.55
C MET A 48 18.54 -0.10 -11.04
N VAL A 49 17.57 -0.26 -10.14
CA VAL A 49 17.13 -1.57 -9.63
C VAL A 49 16.16 -2.19 -10.63
N PRO A 50 16.43 -3.40 -11.17
CA PRO A 50 15.51 -4.08 -12.06
C PRO A 50 14.13 -4.28 -11.42
N GLY A 51 13.07 -3.95 -12.15
CA GLY A 51 11.69 -4.05 -11.67
C GLY A 51 11.17 -2.80 -10.96
N VAL A 52 12.02 -1.79 -10.71
CA VAL A 52 11.57 -0.47 -10.26
C VAL A 52 11.24 0.38 -11.48
N LEU A 53 9.97 0.76 -11.60
CA LEU A 53 9.49 1.59 -12.71
C LEU A 53 9.47 3.08 -12.34
N SER A 54 9.08 3.39 -11.11
CA SER A 54 8.97 4.77 -10.63
C SER A 54 9.11 4.85 -9.11
N ALA A 55 9.49 6.03 -8.61
CA ALA A 55 9.43 6.38 -7.20
C ALA A 55 8.39 7.49 -7.02
N ILE A 56 7.33 7.20 -6.25
CA ILE A 56 6.31 8.19 -5.93
C ILE A 56 6.73 8.92 -4.66
N VAL A 57 7.04 10.20 -4.81
CA VAL A 57 7.31 11.10 -3.70
C VAL A 57 6.16 12.09 -3.65
N GLY A 58 5.51 12.22 -2.48
CA GLY A 58 4.41 13.16 -2.30
C GLY A 58 4.85 14.61 -2.57
N GLU A 59 3.90 15.48 -2.91
CA GLU A 59 4.15 16.91 -3.13
C GLU A 59 4.64 17.65 -1.88
N SER A 60 4.38 17.09 -0.69
CA SER A 60 4.94 17.58 0.56
C SER A 60 6.41 17.16 0.70
N ILE A 61 7.25 18.12 1.08
CA ILE A 61 8.66 17.93 1.41
C ILE A 61 8.75 16.92 2.55
N GLY A 62 8.95 15.63 2.25
CA GLY A 62 9.09 14.59 3.27
C GLY A 62 8.57 13.20 2.90
N GLY A 63 7.79 13.05 1.82
CA GLY A 63 7.20 11.75 1.49
C GLY A 63 6.06 11.36 2.44
N ILE A 64 5.84 10.06 2.63
CA ILE A 64 4.72 9.55 3.44
C ILE A 64 5.09 9.66 4.94
N PRO A 65 4.25 10.31 5.78
CA PRO A 65 4.49 10.38 7.23
C PRO A 65 4.62 8.99 7.86
N GLU A 66 5.58 8.83 8.78
CA GLU A 66 5.80 7.56 9.49
C GLU A 66 4.54 7.06 10.22
N GLN A 67 3.74 7.99 10.74
CA GLN A 67 2.47 7.67 11.41
C GLN A 67 1.46 6.99 10.48
N GLU A 68 1.43 7.33 9.19
CA GLU A 68 0.57 6.68 8.21
C GLU A 68 1.01 5.24 7.96
N ILE A 69 2.32 4.98 7.88
CA ILE A 69 2.87 3.62 7.75
C ILE A 69 2.57 2.79 9.00
N ILE A 70 2.68 3.37 10.19
CA ILE A 70 2.32 2.71 11.45
C ILE A 70 0.83 2.36 11.48
N ASN A 71 -0.04 3.30 11.08
CA ASN A 71 -1.48 3.06 11.01
C ASN A 71 -1.81 1.97 9.99
N LEU A 72 -1.16 1.98 8.82
CA LEU A 72 -1.30 0.93 7.81
C LEU A 72 -0.88 -0.44 8.34
N ARG A 73 0.25 -0.54 9.07
CA ARG A 73 0.68 -1.78 9.74
C ARG A 73 -0.37 -2.27 10.74
N ARG A 74 -0.95 -1.37 11.54
CA ARG A 74 -2.03 -1.70 12.48
C ARG A 74 -3.26 -2.25 11.77
N ILE A 75 -3.70 -1.58 10.70
CA ILE A 75 -4.86 -1.99 9.89
C ILE A 75 -4.64 -3.39 9.28
N VAL A 76 -3.48 -3.63 8.69
CA VAL A 76 -3.14 -4.96 8.12
C VAL A 76 -3.11 -6.03 9.21
N THR A 77 -2.53 -5.72 10.37
CA THR A 77 -2.42 -6.66 11.51
C THR A 77 -3.78 -6.96 12.14
N ALA A 78 -4.68 -5.97 12.21
CA ALA A 78 -6.05 -6.14 12.69
C ALA A 78 -6.90 -7.03 11.77
N GLY A 79 -6.39 -7.40 10.59
CA GLY A 79 -7.09 -8.24 9.63
C GLY A 79 -8.14 -7.43 8.88
N VAL A 80 -7.73 -6.77 7.80
CA VAL A 80 -8.71 -6.22 6.84
C VAL A 80 -9.41 -7.40 6.18
N HIS A 81 -10.57 -7.77 6.70
CA HIS A 81 -11.57 -8.55 5.98
C HIS A 81 -12.08 -7.69 4.82
N SER A 82 -11.26 -7.54 3.78
CA SER A 82 -11.73 -7.06 2.49
C SER A 82 -12.53 -8.20 1.87
N GLU A 83 -13.78 -8.35 2.32
CA GLU A 83 -14.82 -8.72 1.36
C GLU A 83 -14.78 -7.60 0.33
N ILE A 84 -14.07 -7.85 -0.77
CA ILE A 84 -14.17 -7.02 -1.94
C ILE A 84 -15.61 -7.22 -2.40
N ASP A 85 -16.51 -6.39 -1.89
CA ASP A 85 -17.83 -6.26 -2.46
C ASP A 85 -17.61 -5.83 -3.92
N GLN A 86 -18.01 -6.71 -4.84
CA GLN A 86 -17.80 -6.58 -6.28
C GLN A 86 -18.57 -5.39 -6.88
N THR A 87 -19.21 -4.57 -6.05
CA THR A 87 -19.84 -3.29 -6.39
C THR A 87 -18.85 -2.12 -6.40
N CYS A 88 -17.66 -2.23 -5.77
CA CYS A 88 -16.66 -1.16 -5.73
C CYS A 88 -15.77 -1.13 -6.99
N THR A 89 -16.37 -1.16 -8.18
CA THR A 89 -15.70 -1.00 -9.49
C THR A 89 -16.03 0.33 -10.13
N LYS A 90 -15.78 1.42 -9.41
CA LYS A 90 -15.55 2.74 -10.04
C LYS A 90 -14.34 3.39 -9.38
N PHE A 91 -13.16 3.01 -9.84
CA PHE A 91 -12.02 3.93 -9.79
C PHE A 91 -12.44 5.15 -10.62
N ALA A 92 -12.76 6.25 -9.95
CA ALA A 92 -12.86 7.54 -10.64
C ALA A 92 -11.45 7.92 -11.10
N ASP A 93 -11.33 8.33 -12.36
CA ASP A 93 -10.08 8.80 -12.92
C ASP A 93 -9.43 9.89 -12.05
N ALA A 94 -8.13 9.74 -11.86
CA ALA A 94 -7.17 10.70 -11.31
C ALA A 94 -7.37 11.21 -9.86
N GLY A 95 -6.48 10.73 -8.98
CA GLY A 95 -5.75 11.60 -8.06
C GLY A 95 -6.41 12.06 -6.75
N ASN A 96 -7.67 11.71 -6.48
CA ASN A 96 -8.33 12.12 -5.23
C ASN A 96 -8.54 10.95 -4.28
N LEU A 97 -8.00 11.08 -3.06
CA LEU A 97 -8.32 10.22 -1.92
C LEU A 97 -9.81 10.40 -1.58
N ILE A 98 -10.65 9.41 -1.86
CA ILE A 98 -12.04 9.42 -1.40
C ILE A 98 -12.03 8.97 0.07
N VAL A 99 -12.24 9.92 0.98
CA VAL A 99 -12.51 9.64 2.38
C VAL A 99 -13.95 9.11 2.45
N TRP A 100 -14.09 7.83 2.76
CA TRP A 100 -15.40 7.22 3.03
C TRP A 100 -15.78 7.50 4.49
N GLU A 101 -16.59 8.52 4.72
CA GLU A 101 -17.29 8.68 6.00
C GLU A 101 -18.52 7.76 5.99
N ALA A 102 -18.40 6.58 6.58
CA ALA A 102 -19.56 5.74 6.86
C ALA A 102 -20.36 6.37 8.01
N LEU A 103 -21.45 7.07 7.70
CA LEU A 103 -22.46 7.38 8.70
C LEU A 103 -23.14 6.09 9.18
N PRO A 104 -23.52 5.99 10.47
CA PRO A 104 -24.18 4.80 10.99
C PRO A 104 -25.55 4.65 10.34
N ILE A 105 -25.81 3.45 9.80
CA ILE A 105 -27.07 3.08 9.19
C ILE A 105 -28.11 3.03 10.32
N THR A 106 -28.94 4.08 10.44
CA THR A 106 -30.12 4.04 11.31
C THR A 106 -31.14 3.10 10.69
N GLY A 107 -31.36 1.95 11.34
CA GLY A 107 -32.51 1.10 11.10
C GLY A 107 -33.77 1.74 11.70
N ASN A 108 -34.88 1.62 10.96
CA ASN A 108 -36.24 2.03 11.35
C ASN A 108 -36.69 1.43 12.69
#